data_AF-A0A4S9TVW8-F1
#
_entry.id   AF-A0A4S9TVW8-F1
#
_cell.length_a   1.000
_cell.length_b   1.000
_cell.length_c   1.000
_cell.angle_alpha   90.00
_cell.angle_beta   90.00
_cell.angle_gamma   90.00
#
_symmetry.space_group_name_H-M   'P 1'
#
loop_
_entity.id
_entity.type
_entity.pdbx_description
1 polymer ?
#
loop_
_entity_poly.entity_id
_entity_poly.type
_entity_poly.pdbx_seq_one_letter_code
_entity_poly.pdbx_strand_id
1 'polypeptide(L)'
;MPPVRTNHGRASKACHACRTHKTRCYATGPEPMTCLRCRTLGKDCSLQRESLTRDSLEVFEAVATQQPAALQQSLILPGTDTEDAAAPLQVIRDADTNSTYPRQARDPTHEANIVQKDIVSAEESDRLLALFQRHYGRWLSIPETMLSTLRSTDIKDALFLCAACSVAARHSLTDVNAGLSSILSAEAERLLASNVLQPQRPLTFYQATLVLSLWSSAVGQSPTGLDVWLMTGMAIQHGSISKSVKDLATGKIQVIKEETQVDCLYLWNHLCLSHLHACITMRRKAMINAAHIRQARLVTSMPSTSNFELRMAAELCLYWTIYGELDTEPLDLEHAQMAIQSWKSEWNFLFEQERHHFLQMGCSFAQLLILERALGKSSEAVDESSIVQMVQYCSDILQAAIRTPDDRTEHLTHHVFYMITFAALTLIRLLRNYEKEYASFFEAVSRHALVLEASQWLRSIGLPGHIGQTMGNIVATLHQSSFPAQASDIAISSQGEFVFDNFAAMPEFFDLDANFDWDTLQ
;
A
#
# COMPACT_ATOMS: atom_id res chain seq x y z
N MET A 1 -15.94 -63.20 -40.77
CA MET A 1 -15.12 -62.84 -39.60
C MET A 1 -15.48 -61.42 -39.17
N PRO A 2 -15.87 -61.18 -37.90
CA PRO A 2 -16.14 -59.82 -37.42
C PRO A 2 -14.81 -59.09 -37.10
N PRO A 3 -14.76 -57.74 -37.19
CA PRO A 3 -13.53 -57.01 -36.91
C PRO A 3 -13.23 -56.99 -35.40
N VAL A 4 -11.95 -57.17 -35.09
CA VAL A 4 -11.35 -57.17 -33.75
C VAL A 4 -11.65 -55.84 -33.05
N ARG A 5 -12.23 -55.89 -31.85
CA ARG A 5 -12.46 -54.70 -31.00
C ARG A 5 -11.15 -54.24 -30.38
N THR A 6 -10.56 -53.18 -30.91
CA THR A 6 -9.52 -52.41 -30.23
C THR A 6 -10.14 -51.61 -29.08
N ASN A 7 -9.71 -51.87 -27.84
CA ASN A 7 -10.15 -51.12 -26.66
C ASN A 7 -9.56 -49.69 -26.70
N HIS A 8 -10.25 -48.78 -27.37
CA HIS A 8 -9.94 -47.36 -27.29
C HIS A 8 -10.42 -46.83 -25.93
N GLY A 9 -9.47 -46.34 -25.12
CA GLY A 9 -9.74 -45.72 -23.83
C GLY A 9 -10.74 -44.55 -23.94
N ARG A 10 -11.49 -44.31 -22.87
CA ARG A 10 -12.42 -43.17 -22.80
C ARG A 10 -11.62 -41.87 -22.93
N ALA A 11 -12.04 -40.96 -23.80
CA ALA A 11 -11.41 -39.64 -23.87
C ALA A 11 -11.58 -38.91 -22.52
N SER A 12 -10.52 -38.22 -22.05
CA SER A 12 -10.55 -37.42 -20.82
C SER A 12 -11.63 -36.33 -20.86
N LYS A 13 -11.91 -35.80 -22.05
CA LYS A 13 -13.01 -34.86 -22.33
C LYS A 13 -13.78 -35.31 -23.57
N ALA A 14 -15.12 -35.34 -23.47
CA ALA A 14 -15.98 -35.64 -24.62
C ALA A 14 -16.13 -34.41 -25.53
N CYS A 15 -16.00 -34.58 -26.85
CA CYS A 15 -16.21 -33.52 -27.84
C CYS A 15 -17.67 -33.01 -27.85
N HIS A 16 -17.89 -31.79 -28.37
CA HIS A 16 -19.20 -31.14 -28.39
C HIS A 16 -20.26 -32.01 -29.07
N ALA A 17 -19.98 -32.52 -30.27
CA ALA A 17 -20.93 -33.35 -31.03
C ALA A 17 -21.37 -34.62 -30.27
N CYS A 18 -20.44 -35.28 -29.56
CA CYS A 18 -20.76 -36.47 -28.76
C CYS A 18 -21.55 -36.12 -27.50
N ARG A 19 -21.30 -34.95 -26.87
CA ARG A 19 -22.09 -34.45 -25.74
C ARG A 19 -23.53 -34.14 -26.15
N THR A 20 -23.72 -33.40 -27.24
CA THR A 20 -25.05 -33.00 -27.72
C THR A 20 -25.95 -34.20 -28.04
N HIS A 21 -25.37 -35.25 -28.62
CA HIS A 21 -26.10 -36.47 -28.98
C HIS A 21 -26.13 -37.53 -27.87
N LYS A 22 -25.64 -37.21 -26.66
CA LYS A 22 -25.56 -38.12 -25.50
C LYS A 22 -24.94 -39.49 -25.80
N THR A 23 -23.92 -39.53 -26.65
CA THR A 23 -23.20 -40.77 -27.01
C THR A 23 -21.80 -40.81 -26.43
N ARG A 24 -21.25 -42.01 -26.23
CA ARG A 24 -19.88 -42.19 -25.75
C ARG A 24 -18.85 -41.65 -26.76
N CYS A 25 -17.83 -40.95 -26.24
CA CYS A 25 -16.74 -40.37 -27.00
C CYS A 25 -15.45 -41.16 -26.74
N TYR A 26 -14.86 -41.73 -27.80
CA TYR A 26 -13.65 -42.55 -27.73
C TYR A 26 -12.48 -41.82 -28.39
N ALA A 27 -11.33 -41.79 -27.72
CA ALA A 27 -10.11 -41.18 -28.25
C ALA A 27 -9.45 -42.12 -29.28
N THR A 28 -8.87 -41.58 -30.35
CA THR A 28 -8.24 -42.37 -31.42
C THR A 28 -6.75 -42.68 -31.22
N GLY A 29 -6.16 -42.33 -30.07
CA GLY A 29 -4.74 -42.55 -29.80
C GLY A 29 -4.19 -41.56 -28.77
N PRO A 30 -2.88 -41.62 -28.46
CA PRO A 30 -2.23 -40.73 -27.48
C PRO A 30 -2.20 -39.26 -27.92
N GLU A 31 -2.31 -38.98 -29.22
CA GLU A 31 -2.55 -37.63 -29.75
C GLU A 31 -3.92 -37.56 -30.45
N PRO A 32 -4.93 -36.91 -29.84
CA PRO A 32 -6.29 -36.96 -30.36
C PRO A 32 -6.62 -35.72 -31.19
N MET A 33 -6.42 -35.77 -32.51
CA MET A 33 -6.96 -34.72 -33.40
C MET A 33 -8.48 -34.86 -33.64
N THR A 34 -9.08 -36.02 -33.39
CA THR A 34 -10.53 -36.24 -33.59
C THR A 34 -11.02 -37.41 -32.71
N CYS A 35 -12.28 -37.44 -32.28
CA CYS A 35 -12.83 -38.66 -31.67
C CYS A 35 -13.23 -39.71 -32.71
N LEU A 36 -13.25 -40.99 -32.33
CA LEU A 36 -13.52 -42.12 -33.24
C LEU A 36 -14.85 -41.94 -33.99
N ARG A 37 -15.90 -41.47 -33.30
CA ARG A 37 -17.22 -41.25 -33.90
C ARG A 37 -17.22 -40.13 -34.93
N CYS A 38 -16.61 -38.99 -34.62
CA CYS A 38 -16.50 -37.87 -35.56
C CYS A 38 -15.67 -38.24 -36.79
N ARG A 39 -14.60 -39.03 -36.60
CA ARG A 39 -13.78 -39.57 -37.68
C ARG A 39 -14.58 -40.51 -38.59
N THR A 40 -15.31 -41.48 -38.02
CA THR A 40 -16.13 -42.42 -38.80
C THR A 40 -17.27 -41.72 -39.56
N LEU A 41 -17.82 -40.65 -39.00
CA LEU A 41 -18.91 -39.89 -39.62
C LEU A 41 -18.45 -38.73 -40.52
N GLY A 42 -17.14 -38.50 -40.63
CA GLY A 42 -16.58 -37.38 -41.41
C GLY A 42 -17.06 -36.00 -40.93
N LYS A 43 -17.26 -35.80 -39.62
CA LYS A 43 -17.76 -34.55 -39.03
C LYS A 43 -16.70 -33.83 -38.21
N ASP A 44 -16.80 -32.50 -38.17
CA ASP A 44 -15.90 -31.65 -37.38
C ASP A 44 -15.90 -32.03 -35.89
N CYS A 45 -14.70 -32.17 -35.33
CA CYS A 45 -14.50 -32.54 -33.94
C CYS A 45 -13.89 -31.38 -33.15
N SER A 46 -14.57 -30.94 -32.09
CA SER A 46 -14.10 -29.80 -31.27
C SER A 46 -12.76 -30.05 -30.56
N LEU A 47 -12.31 -31.31 -30.45
CA LEU A 47 -11.00 -31.67 -29.92
C LEU A 47 -9.83 -31.22 -30.83
N GLN A 48 -10.11 -30.94 -32.11
CA GLN A 48 -9.10 -30.50 -33.08
C GLN A 48 -8.75 -29.01 -32.97
N ARG A 49 -9.65 -28.18 -32.40
CA ARG A 49 -9.44 -26.73 -32.25
C ARG A 49 -8.63 -26.38 -31.01
N GLU A 50 -8.63 -27.25 -29.98
CA GLU A 50 -7.91 -27.04 -28.72
C GLU A 50 -6.39 -27.29 -28.86
N SER A 51 -5.94 -28.01 -29.90
CA SER A 51 -4.50 -28.24 -30.17
C SER A 51 -3.83 -27.13 -30.98
N LEU A 52 -4.53 -26.54 -31.97
CA LEU A 52 -4.01 -25.43 -32.79
C LEU A 52 -3.71 -24.16 -31.97
N THR A 53 -4.43 -23.96 -30.87
CA THR A 53 -4.16 -22.88 -29.90
C THR A 53 -2.91 -23.14 -29.05
N ARG A 54 -2.44 -24.39 -28.97
CA ARG A 54 -1.27 -24.78 -28.19
C ARG A 54 0.03 -24.59 -29.00
N ASP A 55 0.02 -24.96 -30.28
CA ASP A 55 1.16 -24.75 -31.19
C ASP A 55 1.43 -23.25 -31.47
N SER A 56 0.41 -22.39 -31.34
CA SER A 56 0.57 -20.94 -31.51
C SER A 56 1.27 -20.26 -30.31
N LEU A 57 1.36 -20.93 -29.16
CA LEU A 57 2.04 -20.44 -27.96
C LEU A 57 3.54 -20.78 -27.98
N GLU A 58 3.94 -21.88 -28.63
CA GLU A 58 5.34 -22.33 -28.69
C GLU A 58 6.20 -21.51 -29.68
N VAL A 59 5.59 -20.77 -30.62
CA VAL A 59 6.31 -19.92 -31.58
C VAL A 59 6.75 -18.57 -30.95
N PHE A 60 6.11 -18.11 -29.87
CA PHE A 60 6.47 -16.85 -29.21
C PHE A 60 7.64 -16.98 -28.21
N GLU A 61 7.92 -18.18 -27.69
CA GLU A 61 9.05 -18.41 -26.77
C GLU A 61 10.42 -18.40 -27.46
N ALA A 62 10.48 -18.58 -28.78
CA ALA A 62 11.74 -18.62 -29.52
C ALA A 62 12.37 -17.24 -29.80
N VAL A 63 11.66 -16.12 -29.57
CA VAL A 63 12.16 -14.76 -29.86
C VAL A 63 12.67 -14.03 -28.61
N ALA A 64 12.45 -14.58 -27.41
CA ALA A 64 12.82 -13.95 -26.14
C ALA A 64 14.16 -14.43 -25.54
N THR A 65 15.01 -15.12 -26.28
CA THR A 65 16.31 -15.62 -25.79
C THR A 65 17.48 -14.79 -26.32
N GLN A 66 17.69 -13.63 -25.70
CA GLN A 66 19.00 -12.96 -25.66
C GLN A 66 19.06 -11.92 -24.52
N GLN A 67 18.92 -12.38 -23.26
CA GLN A 67 19.31 -11.60 -22.07
C GLN A 67 19.98 -12.53 -21.02
N PRO A 68 21.03 -12.07 -20.32
CA PRO A 68 21.95 -12.93 -19.57
C PRO A 68 21.36 -13.48 -18.27
N ALA A 69 21.72 -14.74 -17.99
CA ALA A 69 21.13 -15.70 -17.06
C ALA A 69 21.35 -15.45 -15.55
N ALA A 70 21.51 -14.21 -15.09
CA ALA A 70 21.94 -13.95 -13.70
C ALA A 70 20.82 -13.67 -12.67
N LEU A 71 19.54 -13.64 -13.05
CA LEU A 71 18.43 -13.32 -12.12
C LEU A 71 17.33 -14.38 -12.02
N GLN A 72 17.53 -15.59 -12.57
CA GLN A 72 16.51 -16.65 -12.58
C GLN A 72 16.60 -17.65 -11.43
N GLN A 73 17.54 -17.50 -10.48
CA GLN A 73 17.74 -18.50 -9.41
C GLN A 73 17.04 -18.23 -8.07
N SER A 74 16.21 -17.18 -7.94
CA SER A 74 15.43 -16.93 -6.70
C SER A 74 13.91 -17.20 -6.82
N LEU A 75 13.43 -17.81 -7.91
CA LEU A 75 12.01 -18.12 -8.12
C LEU A 75 11.69 -19.62 -8.11
N ILE A 76 12.28 -20.39 -7.19
CA ILE A 76 11.85 -21.78 -6.94
C ILE A 76 10.59 -21.75 -6.06
N LEU A 77 9.43 -21.92 -6.71
CA LEU A 77 8.13 -22.19 -6.09
C LEU A 77 8.15 -23.53 -5.33
N PRO A 78 7.58 -23.63 -4.13
CA PRO A 78 6.90 -24.84 -3.70
C PRO A 78 5.42 -24.73 -4.08
N GLY A 79 4.95 -25.63 -4.94
CA GLY A 79 3.53 -25.93 -5.08
C GLY A 79 2.97 -25.82 -6.50
N THR A 80 3.17 -26.86 -7.30
CA THR A 80 2.30 -27.19 -8.43
C THR A 80 0.96 -27.73 -7.93
N ASP A 81 -0.15 -27.15 -8.41
CA ASP A 81 -1.46 -27.76 -8.65
C ASP A 81 -2.20 -28.46 -7.49
N THR A 82 -2.62 -27.73 -6.45
CA THR A 82 -3.71 -28.19 -5.53
C THR A 82 -4.70 -27.09 -5.08
N GLU A 83 -4.86 -25.99 -5.82
CA GLU A 83 -5.61 -24.80 -5.33
C GLU A 83 -7.14 -24.76 -5.56
N ASP A 84 -7.77 -25.84 -6.03
CA ASP A 84 -9.24 -25.88 -6.21
C ASP A 84 -9.99 -26.70 -5.15
N ALA A 85 -9.29 -27.22 -4.13
CA ALA A 85 -9.95 -27.86 -2.98
C ALA A 85 -10.46 -26.78 -2.01
N ALA A 86 -11.79 -26.68 -1.83
CA ALA A 86 -12.37 -25.80 -0.82
C ALA A 86 -11.78 -26.10 0.56
N ALA A 87 -11.44 -25.05 1.32
CA ALA A 87 -10.78 -25.21 2.61
C ALA A 87 -11.62 -26.10 3.54
N PRO A 88 -11.03 -26.96 4.40
CA PRO A 88 -11.78 -27.91 5.22
C PRO A 88 -12.94 -27.28 6.01
N LEU A 89 -12.72 -26.09 6.58
CA LEU A 89 -13.78 -25.35 7.29
C LEU A 89 -14.85 -24.75 6.37
N GLN A 90 -14.51 -24.40 5.13
CA GLN A 90 -15.51 -23.97 4.13
C GLN A 90 -16.38 -25.16 3.72
N VAL A 91 -15.78 -26.32 3.45
CA VAL A 91 -16.53 -27.55 3.16
C VAL A 91 -17.50 -27.92 4.29
N ILE A 92 -17.04 -27.82 5.54
CA ILE A 92 -17.88 -28.06 6.73
C ILE A 92 -19.03 -27.04 6.82
N ARG A 93 -18.75 -25.75 6.61
CA ARG A 93 -19.78 -24.70 6.65
C ARG A 93 -20.79 -24.85 5.53
N ASP A 94 -20.35 -25.17 4.32
CA ASP A 94 -21.23 -25.36 3.16
C ASP A 94 -22.12 -26.59 3.35
N ALA A 95 -21.60 -27.67 3.95
CA ALA A 95 -22.38 -28.83 4.35
C ALA A 95 -23.42 -28.49 5.44
N ASP A 96 -23.08 -27.63 6.41
CA ASP A 96 -23.99 -27.17 7.48
C ASP A 96 -25.06 -26.21 6.94
N THR A 97 -24.76 -25.33 5.97
CA THR A 97 -25.74 -24.45 5.32
C THR A 97 -26.76 -25.17 4.45
N ASN A 98 -26.42 -26.37 3.95
CA ASN A 98 -27.34 -27.25 3.25
C ASN A 98 -28.25 -28.04 4.20
N SER A 99 -28.04 -27.93 5.51
CA SER A 99 -28.94 -28.45 6.54
C SER A 99 -30.11 -27.49 6.73
N THR A 100 -31.34 -28.00 6.70
CA THR A 100 -32.63 -27.29 6.58
C THR A 100 -33.01 -26.40 7.78
N TYR A 101 -32.05 -26.04 8.65
CA TYR A 101 -32.28 -25.13 9.74
C TYR A 101 -32.04 -23.69 9.27
N PRO A 102 -33.05 -22.81 9.26
CA PRO A 102 -32.83 -21.40 8.98
C PRO A 102 -31.99 -20.82 10.11
N ARG A 103 -30.67 -20.79 9.93
CA ARG A 103 -29.84 -19.84 10.67
C ARG A 103 -30.33 -18.47 10.22
N GLN A 104 -30.96 -17.74 11.14
CA GLN A 104 -30.97 -16.29 11.06
C GLN A 104 -29.50 -15.91 10.89
N ALA A 105 -29.12 -15.49 9.67
CA ALA A 105 -27.92 -14.69 9.54
C ALA A 105 -28.08 -13.62 10.61
N ARG A 106 -27.11 -13.51 11.54
CA ARG A 106 -27.03 -12.29 12.33
C ARG A 106 -26.92 -11.21 11.29
N ASP A 107 -28.03 -10.52 11.03
CA ASP A 107 -28.01 -9.28 10.29
C ASP A 107 -26.95 -8.47 11.03
N PRO A 108 -25.83 -8.11 10.39
CA PRO A 108 -24.81 -7.32 11.05
C PRO A 108 -25.56 -6.13 11.59
N THR A 109 -25.69 -6.06 12.92
CA THR A 109 -26.48 -5.05 13.63
C THR A 109 -26.13 -3.73 12.98
N HIS A 110 -27.10 -3.13 12.27
CA HIS A 110 -26.87 -1.91 11.52
C HIS A 110 -26.50 -0.84 12.55
N GLU A 111 -25.20 -0.66 12.76
CA GLU A 111 -24.72 0.24 13.81
C GLU A 111 -25.19 1.65 13.44
N ALA A 112 -25.72 2.36 14.44
CA ALA A 112 -26.17 3.72 14.24
C ALA A 112 -25.00 4.58 13.74
N ASN A 113 -25.19 5.30 12.64
CA ASN A 113 -24.19 6.20 12.09
C ASN A 113 -24.07 7.49 12.92
N ILE A 114 -23.07 8.33 12.59
CA ILE A 114 -22.77 9.57 13.34
C ILE A 114 -23.92 10.60 13.34
N VAL A 115 -24.81 10.57 12.34
CA VAL A 115 -25.99 11.43 12.28
C VAL A 115 -27.09 10.87 13.18
N GLN A 116 -27.33 9.55 13.13
CA GLN A 116 -28.30 8.86 13.99
C GLN A 116 -27.92 8.90 15.48
N LYS A 117 -26.63 9.09 15.78
CA LYS A 117 -26.10 9.26 17.13
C LYS A 117 -26.09 10.71 17.61
N ASP A 118 -26.60 11.64 16.81
CA ASP A 118 -26.57 13.09 17.08
C ASP A 118 -25.15 13.64 17.35
N ILE A 119 -24.11 13.01 16.81
CA ILE A 119 -22.72 13.51 16.90
C ILE A 119 -22.54 14.71 15.96
N VAL A 120 -23.15 14.64 14.77
CA VAL A 120 -23.21 15.71 13.78
C VAL A 120 -24.62 15.83 13.20
N SER A 121 -25.01 17.04 12.79
CA SER A 121 -26.25 17.22 12.04
C SER A 121 -26.11 16.61 10.63
N ALA A 122 -27.24 16.31 9.98
CA ALA A 122 -27.24 15.84 8.59
C ALA A 122 -26.56 16.85 7.64
N GLU A 123 -26.83 18.15 7.83
CA GLU A 123 -26.22 19.22 7.05
C GLU A 123 -24.70 19.29 7.24
N GLU A 124 -24.22 19.17 8.49
CA GLU A 124 -22.78 19.19 8.78
C GLU A 124 -22.10 17.93 8.23
N SER A 125 -22.76 16.77 8.33
CA SER A 125 -22.29 15.53 7.71
C SER A 125 -22.13 15.66 6.19
N ASP A 126 -23.11 16.26 5.51
CA ASP A 126 -23.04 16.50 4.06
C ASP A 126 -21.94 17.48 3.69
N ARG A 127 -21.76 18.55 4.48
CA ARG A 127 -20.69 19.54 4.31
C ARG A 127 -19.31 18.89 4.44
N LEU A 128 -19.09 18.09 5.49
CA LEU A 128 -17.84 17.38 5.73
C LEU A 128 -17.56 16.35 4.63
N LEU A 129 -18.56 15.60 4.20
CA LEU A 129 -18.39 14.62 3.12
C LEU A 129 -18.07 15.29 1.77
N ALA A 130 -18.68 16.45 1.49
CA ALA A 130 -18.36 17.23 0.29
C ALA A 130 -16.92 17.76 0.31
N LEU A 131 -16.46 18.24 1.47
CA LEU A 131 -15.07 18.63 1.68
C LEU A 131 -14.14 17.43 1.52
N PHE A 132 -14.51 16.30 2.11
CA PHE A 132 -13.74 15.07 2.01
C PHE A 132 -13.54 14.65 0.54
N GLN A 133 -14.63 14.61 -0.23
CA GLN A 133 -14.61 14.28 -1.66
C GLN A 133 -13.71 15.22 -2.45
N ARG A 134 -13.80 16.54 -2.20
CA ARG A 134 -13.04 17.56 -2.93
C ARG A 134 -11.53 17.38 -2.77
N HIS A 135 -11.07 17.07 -1.56
CA HIS A 135 -9.64 17.07 -1.23
C HIS A 135 -9.02 15.66 -1.19
N TYR A 136 -9.79 14.63 -0.82
CA TYR A 136 -9.29 13.28 -0.55
C TYR A 136 -9.89 12.19 -1.44
N GLY A 137 -11.01 12.47 -2.14
CA GLY A 137 -11.78 11.45 -2.88
C GLY A 137 -10.97 10.68 -3.93
N ARG A 138 -9.93 11.30 -4.49
CA ARG A 138 -9.03 10.68 -5.48
C ARG A 138 -8.29 9.43 -4.95
N TRP A 139 -8.06 9.32 -3.65
CA TRP A 139 -7.37 8.17 -3.05
C TRP A 139 -8.26 6.92 -2.93
N LEU A 140 -9.57 7.07 -3.06
CA LEU A 140 -10.53 6.01 -2.77
C LEU A 140 -11.25 5.50 -4.01
N SER A 141 -10.92 6.06 -5.18
CA SER A 141 -11.57 5.79 -6.46
C SER A 141 -13.09 5.76 -6.30
N ILE A 142 -13.64 6.77 -5.62
CA ILE A 142 -15.08 6.83 -5.36
C ILE A 142 -15.77 7.26 -6.65
N PRO A 143 -16.64 6.43 -7.24
CA PRO A 143 -17.48 6.86 -8.36
C PRO A 143 -18.36 8.01 -7.89
N GLU A 144 -18.54 9.04 -8.70
CA GLU A 144 -19.35 10.21 -8.36
C GLU A 144 -20.80 9.82 -7.96
N THR A 145 -21.28 8.69 -8.48
CA THR A 145 -22.55 8.04 -8.15
C THR A 145 -22.63 7.46 -6.73
N MET A 146 -21.51 7.03 -6.16
CA MET A 146 -21.45 6.52 -4.78
C MET A 146 -21.58 7.66 -3.77
N LEU A 147 -21.05 8.85 -4.09
CA LEU A 147 -21.17 10.04 -3.24
C LEU A 147 -22.58 10.62 -3.25
N SER A 148 -23.27 10.61 -4.40
CA SER A 148 -24.70 10.93 -4.42
C SER A 148 -25.53 9.94 -3.60
N THR A 149 -25.16 8.65 -3.60
CA THR A 149 -25.84 7.60 -2.82
C THR A 149 -25.57 7.74 -1.32
N LEU A 150 -24.36 8.16 -0.92
CA LEU A 150 -24.01 8.46 0.47
C LEU A 150 -24.75 9.70 0.99
N ARG A 151 -25.02 10.69 0.13
CA ARG A 151 -25.75 11.93 0.45
C ARG A 151 -27.28 11.77 0.45
N SER A 152 -27.83 10.82 -0.32
CA SER A 152 -29.27 10.77 -0.60
C SER A 152 -30.12 9.92 0.36
N THR A 153 -29.83 9.93 1.66
CA THR A 153 -30.65 9.26 2.70
C THR A 153 -30.81 7.73 2.53
N ASP A 154 -29.81 6.97 2.99
CA ASP A 154 -29.90 5.69 3.74
C ASP A 154 -28.44 5.31 4.06
N ILE A 155 -27.80 6.03 4.98
CA ILE A 155 -26.36 5.85 5.29
C ILE A 155 -26.20 4.47 5.94
N LYS A 156 -25.89 3.45 5.13
CA LYS A 156 -25.75 2.06 5.58
C LYS A 156 -24.41 1.77 6.25
N ASP A 157 -23.35 2.48 5.86
CA ASP A 157 -21.99 2.18 6.31
C ASP A 157 -21.46 3.24 7.28
N ALA A 158 -21.84 3.08 8.56
CA ALA A 158 -21.46 3.97 9.66
C ALA A 158 -19.94 4.23 9.74
N LEU A 159 -19.11 3.20 9.52
CA LEU A 159 -17.65 3.29 9.59
C LEU A 159 -17.08 4.21 8.51
N PHE A 160 -17.49 4.04 7.25
CA PHE A 160 -16.95 4.86 6.16
C PHE A 160 -17.33 6.32 6.31
N LEU A 161 -18.59 6.61 6.65
CA LEU A 161 -19.03 7.98 6.90
C LEU A 161 -18.24 8.60 8.06
N CYS A 162 -18.08 7.89 9.17
CA CYS A 162 -17.33 8.38 10.32
C CYS A 162 -15.87 8.67 9.97
N ALA A 163 -15.21 7.76 9.23
CA ALA A 163 -13.84 7.95 8.79
C ALA A 163 -13.67 9.14 7.83
N ALA A 164 -14.56 9.30 6.85
CA ALA A 164 -14.51 10.44 5.93
C ALA A 164 -14.72 11.77 6.66
N CYS A 165 -15.72 11.83 7.54
CA CYS A 165 -16.02 13.02 8.34
C CYS A 165 -14.91 13.34 9.35
N SER A 166 -14.27 12.34 9.97
CA SER A 166 -13.16 12.58 10.91
C SER A 166 -11.95 13.21 10.22
N VAL A 167 -11.60 12.75 9.01
CA VAL A 167 -10.52 13.36 8.22
C VAL A 167 -10.90 14.76 7.78
N ALA A 168 -12.09 14.96 7.19
CA ALA A 168 -12.53 16.28 6.74
C ALA A 168 -12.64 17.29 7.88
N ALA A 169 -13.09 16.86 9.06
CA ALA A 169 -13.14 17.70 10.25
C ALA A 169 -11.76 18.30 10.52
N ARG A 170 -10.67 17.52 10.64
CA ARG A 170 -9.34 18.08 10.98
C ARG A 170 -8.85 19.24 10.11
N HIS A 171 -9.29 19.30 8.85
CA HIS A 171 -8.83 20.33 7.91
C HIS A 171 -9.85 21.45 7.67
N SER A 172 -11.00 21.45 8.34
CA SER A 172 -12.12 22.37 8.06
C SER A 172 -12.54 23.26 9.23
N LEU A 173 -11.74 23.34 10.29
CA LEU A 173 -12.24 23.72 11.60
C LEU A 173 -11.55 24.91 12.27
N THR A 174 -12.35 25.94 12.53
CA THR A 174 -12.14 26.97 13.56
C THR A 174 -12.13 26.34 14.97
N ASP A 175 -11.44 26.95 15.95
CA ASP A 175 -11.16 26.44 17.32
C ASP A 175 -12.30 25.69 18.04
N VAL A 176 -13.57 26.04 17.78
CA VAL A 176 -14.77 25.39 18.34
C VAL A 176 -14.86 23.90 17.99
N ASN A 177 -14.24 23.47 16.90
CA ASN A 177 -14.46 22.14 16.37
C ASN A 177 -13.31 21.14 16.62
N ALA A 178 -12.21 21.56 17.26
CA ALA A 178 -11.14 20.62 17.66
C ALA A 178 -11.68 19.45 18.51
N GLY A 179 -12.69 19.72 19.35
CA GLY A 179 -13.41 18.69 20.10
C GLY A 179 -14.18 17.71 19.21
N LEU A 180 -14.81 18.19 18.13
CA LEU A 180 -15.58 17.34 17.21
C LEU A 180 -14.68 16.35 16.47
N SER A 181 -13.50 16.79 16.01
CA SER A 181 -12.56 15.89 15.35
C SER A 181 -12.14 14.74 16.26
N SER A 182 -11.87 15.02 17.54
CA SER A 182 -11.49 13.98 18.51
C SER A 182 -12.61 12.97 18.72
N ILE A 183 -13.85 13.45 18.87
CA ILE A 183 -15.04 12.59 19.00
C ILE A 183 -15.23 11.70 17.77
N LEU A 184 -15.10 12.27 16.56
CA LEU A 184 -15.23 11.52 15.31
C LEU A 184 -14.10 10.50 15.14
N SER A 185 -12.87 10.82 15.53
CA SER A 185 -11.76 9.86 15.54
C SER A 185 -12.05 8.70 16.48
N ALA A 186 -12.41 8.97 17.74
CA ALA A 186 -12.72 7.92 18.71
C ALA A 186 -13.88 7.01 18.27
N GLU A 187 -14.92 7.58 17.65
CA GLU A 187 -16.03 6.80 17.12
C GLU A 187 -15.62 5.96 15.91
N ALA A 188 -14.75 6.47 15.03
CA ALA A 188 -14.20 5.71 13.91
C ALA A 188 -13.37 4.51 14.41
N GLU A 189 -12.57 4.67 15.47
CA GLU A 189 -11.82 3.58 16.10
C GLU A 189 -12.75 2.51 16.66
N ARG A 190 -13.82 2.92 17.37
CA ARG A 190 -14.82 2.01 17.92
C ARG A 190 -15.54 1.23 16.82
N LEU A 191 -15.96 1.90 15.76
CA LEU A 191 -16.60 1.28 14.58
C LEU A 191 -15.62 0.35 13.85
N LEU A 192 -14.36 0.70 13.74
CA LEU A 192 -13.37 -0.18 13.14
C LEU A 192 -13.20 -1.46 13.97
N ALA A 193 -13.06 -1.32 15.30
CA ALA A 193 -12.92 -2.46 16.20
C ALA A 193 -14.12 -3.42 16.15
N SER A 194 -15.36 -2.90 16.06
CA SER A 194 -16.57 -3.73 15.87
C SER A 194 -16.57 -4.45 14.51
N ASN A 195 -15.92 -3.85 13.50
CA ASN A 195 -15.88 -4.34 12.14
C ASN A 195 -14.67 -5.25 11.82
N VAL A 196 -13.63 -5.30 12.63
CA VAL A 196 -12.46 -6.14 12.31
C VAL A 196 -12.78 -7.64 12.43
N LEU A 197 -13.58 -8.06 13.42
CA LEU A 197 -13.76 -9.48 13.73
C LEU A 197 -14.82 -10.22 12.89
N GLN A 198 -15.68 -9.51 12.14
CA GLN A 198 -16.71 -10.20 11.35
C GLN A 198 -16.18 -10.57 9.95
N PRO A 199 -16.44 -11.80 9.49
CA PRO A 199 -15.99 -12.27 8.19
C PRO A 199 -16.80 -11.60 7.07
N GLN A 200 -16.21 -11.48 5.88
CA GLN A 200 -16.82 -10.85 4.69
C GLN A 200 -17.13 -9.36 4.89
N ARG A 201 -16.36 -8.50 4.22
CA ARG A 201 -16.54 -7.06 4.32
C ARG A 201 -16.91 -6.41 2.99
N PRO A 202 -17.83 -5.42 3.02
CA PRO A 202 -18.18 -4.64 1.83
C PRO A 202 -16.99 -3.77 1.41
N LEU A 203 -17.04 -3.24 0.19
CA LEU A 203 -15.99 -2.36 -0.34
C LEU A 203 -15.72 -1.14 0.55
N THR A 204 -16.79 -0.59 1.15
CA THR A 204 -16.76 0.57 2.06
C THR A 204 -15.93 0.35 3.32
N PHE A 205 -15.77 -0.90 3.78
CA PHE A 205 -14.83 -1.23 4.85
C PHE A 205 -13.38 -0.97 4.44
N TYR A 206 -12.97 -1.43 3.26
CA TYR A 206 -11.61 -1.22 2.75
C TYR A 206 -11.33 0.25 2.47
N GLN A 207 -12.33 0.96 1.94
CA GLN A 207 -12.27 2.41 1.78
C GLN A 207 -12.06 3.11 3.13
N ALA A 208 -12.84 2.76 4.15
CA ALA A 208 -12.71 3.35 5.48
C ALA A 208 -11.34 3.04 6.12
N THR A 209 -10.88 1.79 6.02
CA THR A 209 -9.54 1.39 6.46
C THR A 209 -8.46 2.21 5.78
N LEU A 210 -8.56 2.41 4.45
CA LEU A 210 -7.59 3.23 3.71
C LEU A 210 -7.61 4.69 4.16
N VAL A 211 -8.79 5.28 4.40
CA VAL A 211 -8.88 6.65 4.93
C VAL A 211 -8.18 6.77 6.28
N LEU A 212 -8.46 5.85 7.20
CA LEU A 212 -7.88 5.85 8.53
C LEU A 212 -6.37 5.52 8.51
N SER A 213 -5.88 4.81 7.50
CA SER A 213 -4.45 4.49 7.37
C SER A 213 -3.64 5.65 6.77
N LEU A 214 -4.17 6.34 5.76
CA LEU A 214 -3.47 7.44 5.08
C LEU A 214 -3.40 8.73 5.92
N TRP A 215 -4.41 8.96 6.75
CA TRP A 215 -4.49 10.14 7.63
C TRP A 215 -4.79 9.73 9.08
N SER A 216 -3.98 8.84 9.66
CA SER A 216 -4.17 8.38 11.04
C SER A 216 -4.15 9.53 12.07
N SER A 217 -5.05 9.50 13.05
CA SER A 217 -5.11 10.51 14.14
C SER A 217 -4.00 10.35 15.19
N ALA A 218 -3.13 9.34 15.06
CA ALA A 218 -2.26 8.85 16.13
C ALA A 218 -1.07 9.74 16.51
N VAL A 219 -0.74 10.78 15.75
CA VAL A 219 0.46 11.56 16.07
C VAL A 219 0.18 12.55 17.18
N GLY A 220 0.61 12.17 18.39
CA GLY A 220 0.49 12.96 19.62
C GLY A 220 -0.57 12.45 20.60
N GLN A 221 -1.31 11.38 20.29
CA GLN A 221 -2.33 10.78 21.17
C GLN A 221 -1.96 9.34 21.56
N SER A 222 -0.76 9.14 22.10
CA SER A 222 -0.44 7.90 22.83
C SER A 222 -1.11 7.94 24.21
N PRO A 223 -1.79 6.89 24.66
CA PRO A 223 -1.73 5.50 24.17
C PRO A 223 -2.86 5.08 23.19
N THR A 224 -3.69 6.00 22.71
CA THR A 224 -4.92 5.72 21.94
C THR A 224 -4.74 5.94 20.44
N GLY A 225 -3.71 5.33 19.83
CA GLY A 225 -3.48 5.41 18.39
C GLY A 225 -3.83 4.10 17.67
N LEU A 226 -4.50 4.18 16.52
CA LEU A 226 -4.69 3.03 15.63
C LEU A 226 -3.34 2.53 15.09
N ASP A 227 -3.06 1.25 15.32
CA ASP A 227 -1.94 0.55 14.69
C ASP A 227 -2.23 0.34 13.19
N VAL A 228 -1.63 1.20 12.36
CA VAL A 228 -1.84 1.22 10.91
C VAL A 228 -1.38 -0.09 10.25
N TRP A 229 -0.27 -0.68 10.73
CA TRP A 229 0.23 -1.96 10.21
C TRP A 229 -0.79 -3.06 10.46
N LEU A 230 -1.31 -3.16 11.69
CA LEU A 230 -2.27 -4.19 12.06
C LEU A 230 -3.59 -4.00 11.29
N MET A 231 -4.11 -2.77 11.23
CA MET A 231 -5.37 -2.47 10.54
C MET A 231 -5.32 -2.81 9.04
N THR A 232 -4.30 -2.29 8.34
CA THR A 232 -4.14 -2.53 6.90
C THR A 232 -3.87 -4.01 6.62
N GLY A 233 -3.07 -4.66 7.48
CA GLY A 233 -2.81 -6.10 7.43
C GLY A 233 -4.08 -6.94 7.56
N MET A 234 -4.94 -6.64 8.53
CA MET A 234 -6.24 -7.31 8.69
C MET A 234 -7.14 -7.08 7.48
N ALA A 235 -7.21 -5.85 6.95
CA ALA A 235 -7.98 -5.60 5.73
C ALA A 235 -7.47 -6.44 4.54
N ILE A 236 -6.15 -6.52 4.34
CA ILE A 236 -5.56 -7.36 3.30
C ILE A 236 -5.95 -8.83 3.48
N GLN A 237 -5.90 -9.36 4.70
CA GLN A 237 -6.32 -10.75 4.97
C GLN A 237 -7.82 -10.97 4.72
N HIS A 238 -8.67 -9.99 5.04
CA HIS A 238 -10.10 -10.05 4.71
C HIS A 238 -10.36 -10.04 3.21
N GLY A 239 -9.48 -9.44 2.41
CA GLY A 239 -9.61 -9.37 0.96
C GLY A 239 -9.69 -10.75 0.31
N SER A 240 -8.89 -11.71 0.78
CA SER A 240 -8.86 -13.09 0.27
C SER A 240 -10.19 -13.85 0.41
N ILE A 241 -11.05 -13.40 1.33
CA ILE A 241 -12.38 -13.98 1.53
C ILE A 241 -13.50 -13.10 0.97
N SER A 242 -13.31 -11.79 0.81
CA SER A 242 -14.39 -10.85 0.44
C SER A 242 -14.91 -11.03 -0.98
N LYS A 243 -16.23 -11.08 -1.13
CA LYS A 243 -16.89 -11.15 -2.45
C LYS A 243 -16.49 -10.03 -3.42
N SER A 244 -16.18 -8.83 -2.92
CA SER A 244 -15.92 -7.65 -3.76
C SER A 244 -14.49 -7.58 -4.30
N VAL A 245 -13.51 -8.13 -3.57
CA VAL A 245 -12.08 -7.95 -3.88
C VAL A 245 -11.29 -9.27 -3.94
N LYS A 246 -11.92 -10.43 -3.71
CA LYS A 246 -11.25 -11.74 -3.64
C LYS A 246 -10.43 -12.07 -4.88
N ASP A 247 -10.96 -11.86 -6.08
CA ASP A 247 -10.24 -12.25 -7.30
C ASP A 247 -8.96 -11.42 -7.48
N LEU A 248 -9.00 -10.16 -7.05
CA LEU A 248 -7.85 -9.27 -7.03
C LEU A 248 -6.86 -9.65 -5.91
N ALA A 249 -7.35 -9.83 -4.68
CA ALA A 249 -6.55 -10.22 -3.53
C ALA A 249 -5.85 -11.57 -3.71
N THR A 250 -6.49 -12.51 -4.43
CA THR A 250 -5.93 -13.84 -4.71
C THR A 250 -5.08 -13.89 -5.99
N GLY A 251 -4.91 -12.76 -6.68
CA GLY A 251 -4.06 -12.69 -7.89
C GLY A 251 -4.62 -13.43 -9.11
N LYS A 252 -5.94 -13.66 -9.15
CA LYS A 252 -6.61 -14.42 -10.23
C LYS A 252 -6.96 -13.56 -11.44
N ILE A 253 -6.97 -12.23 -11.30
CA ILE A 253 -7.26 -11.32 -12.40
C ILE A 253 -6.04 -11.24 -13.32
N GLN A 254 -6.23 -11.56 -14.60
CA GLN A 254 -5.17 -11.43 -15.62
C GLN A 254 -5.44 -10.26 -16.57
N VAL A 255 -6.72 -9.97 -16.82
CA VAL A 255 -7.17 -8.89 -17.68
C VAL A 255 -8.39 -8.26 -17.04
N ILE A 256 -8.40 -6.93 -16.96
CA ILE A 256 -9.55 -6.16 -16.46
C ILE A 256 -10.61 -6.08 -17.55
N LYS A 257 -11.86 -6.42 -17.21
CA LYS A 257 -12.98 -6.46 -18.16
C LYS A 257 -14.07 -5.46 -17.81
N GLU A 258 -14.19 -5.09 -16.54
CA GLU A 258 -15.27 -4.24 -16.02
C GLU A 258 -14.69 -2.99 -15.35
N GLU A 259 -15.40 -1.87 -15.45
CA GLU A 259 -15.00 -0.60 -14.82
C GLU A 259 -14.95 -0.71 -13.28
N THR A 260 -15.86 -1.46 -12.68
CA THR A 260 -15.87 -1.76 -11.24
C THR A 260 -14.60 -2.48 -10.77
N GLN A 261 -13.96 -3.28 -11.63
CA GLN A 261 -12.69 -3.94 -11.32
C GLN A 261 -11.52 -2.95 -11.32
N VAL A 262 -11.61 -1.88 -12.11
CA VAL A 262 -10.62 -0.80 -12.14
C VAL A 262 -10.61 -0.06 -10.80
N ASP A 263 -11.79 0.32 -10.29
CA ASP A 263 -11.91 1.00 -9.00
C ASP A 263 -11.40 0.14 -7.85
N CYS A 264 -11.75 -1.16 -7.85
CA CYS A 264 -11.22 -2.12 -6.88
C CYS A 264 -9.70 -2.26 -6.98
N LEU A 265 -9.13 -2.25 -8.20
CA LEU A 265 -7.68 -2.31 -8.41
C LEU A 265 -6.97 -1.11 -7.81
N TYR A 266 -7.44 0.10 -8.07
CA TYR A 266 -6.85 1.32 -7.52
C TYR A 266 -6.93 1.35 -5.99
N LEU A 267 -8.11 1.03 -5.43
CA LEU A 267 -8.29 0.94 -3.98
C LEU A 267 -7.32 -0.08 -3.35
N TRP A 268 -7.18 -1.25 -3.96
CA TRP A 268 -6.30 -2.30 -3.47
C TRP A 268 -4.82 -1.91 -3.57
N ASN A 269 -4.41 -1.26 -4.65
CA ASN A 269 -3.05 -0.74 -4.81
C ASN A 269 -2.73 0.27 -3.70
N HIS A 270 -3.62 1.21 -3.42
CA HIS A 270 -3.43 2.19 -2.35
C HIS A 270 -3.39 1.51 -0.97
N LEU A 271 -4.21 0.48 -0.74
CA LEU A 271 -4.19 -0.28 0.52
C LEU A 271 -2.88 -1.06 0.69
N CYS A 272 -2.39 -1.74 -0.36
CA CYS A 272 -1.10 -2.43 -0.33
C CYS A 272 0.06 -1.45 -0.13
N LEU A 273 0.02 -0.29 -0.77
CA LEU A 273 1.03 0.76 -0.61
C LEU A 273 1.05 1.28 0.83
N SER A 274 -0.11 1.60 1.39
CA SER A 274 -0.23 2.05 2.79
C SER A 274 0.25 0.98 3.78
N HIS A 275 0.01 -0.30 3.49
CA HIS A 275 0.54 -1.39 4.31
C HIS A 275 2.06 -1.48 4.24
N LEU A 276 2.65 -1.34 3.04
CA LEU A 276 4.11 -1.32 2.91
C LEU A 276 4.75 -0.10 3.56
N HIS A 277 4.12 1.08 3.48
CA HIS A 277 4.55 2.25 4.24
C HIS A 277 4.67 1.87 5.72
N ALA A 278 3.63 1.29 6.31
CA ALA A 278 3.64 0.86 7.71
C ALA A 278 4.67 -0.25 8.00
N CYS A 279 4.85 -1.22 7.10
CA CYS A 279 5.87 -2.27 7.25
C CYS A 279 7.28 -1.69 7.33
N ILE A 280 7.61 -0.74 6.45
CA ILE A 280 8.94 -0.15 6.42
C ILE A 280 9.14 0.82 7.59
N THR A 281 8.17 1.70 7.84
CA THR A 281 8.30 2.70 8.90
C THR A 281 8.25 2.09 10.30
N MET A 282 7.63 0.93 10.47
CA MET A 282 7.56 0.24 11.77
C MET A 282 8.46 -1.00 11.80
N ARG A 283 9.26 -1.28 10.75
CA ARG A 283 10.08 -2.49 10.53
C ARG A 283 9.37 -3.84 10.81
N ARG A 284 8.08 -3.91 10.46
CA ARG A 284 7.26 -5.12 10.61
C ARG A 284 7.15 -5.91 9.31
N LYS A 285 6.91 -7.22 9.44
CA LYS A 285 6.73 -8.11 8.29
C LYS A 285 5.48 -7.78 7.49
N ALA A 286 5.59 -7.85 6.17
CA ALA A 286 4.50 -7.63 5.25
C ALA A 286 3.52 -8.80 5.24
N MET A 287 2.23 -8.48 5.16
CA MET A 287 1.13 -9.42 4.95
C MET A 287 0.71 -9.48 3.47
N ILE A 288 1.51 -8.89 2.58
CA ILE A 288 1.37 -8.95 1.13
C ILE A 288 2.45 -9.84 0.50
N ASN A 289 2.20 -10.36 -0.70
CA ASN A 289 3.11 -11.20 -1.44
C ASN A 289 3.31 -10.67 -2.88
N ALA A 290 4.20 -11.31 -3.63
CA ALA A 290 4.49 -10.94 -5.02
C ALA A 290 3.28 -11.01 -5.97
N ALA A 291 2.24 -11.79 -5.66
CA ALA A 291 1.02 -11.80 -6.48
C ALA A 291 0.29 -10.46 -6.40
N HIS A 292 0.21 -9.82 -5.23
CA HIS A 292 -0.37 -8.48 -5.09
C HIS A 292 0.37 -7.44 -5.93
N ILE A 293 1.71 -7.51 -5.98
CA ILE A 293 2.54 -6.58 -6.77
C ILE A 293 2.35 -6.81 -8.28
N ARG A 294 2.22 -8.07 -8.71
CA ARG A 294 1.89 -8.38 -10.11
C ARG A 294 0.51 -7.84 -10.50
N GLN A 295 -0.48 -7.94 -9.62
CA GLN A 295 -1.81 -7.36 -9.84
C GLN A 295 -1.74 -5.84 -9.97
N ALA A 296 -0.95 -5.17 -9.12
CA ALA A 296 -0.80 -3.73 -9.15
C ALA A 296 -0.29 -3.22 -10.51
N ARG A 297 0.56 -3.98 -11.17
CA ARG A 297 1.10 -3.65 -12.50
C ARG A 297 0.06 -3.68 -13.62
N LEU A 298 -1.14 -4.25 -13.43
CA LEU A 298 -2.18 -4.23 -14.47
C LEU A 298 -2.55 -2.80 -14.90
N VAL A 299 -2.37 -1.80 -14.03
CA VAL A 299 -2.63 -0.39 -14.34
C VAL A 299 -1.78 0.17 -15.48
N THR A 300 -0.59 -0.38 -15.74
CA THR A 300 0.29 0.11 -16.82
C THR A 300 -0.21 -0.31 -18.20
N SER A 301 -1.00 -1.38 -18.28
CA SER A 301 -1.55 -1.91 -19.52
C SER A 301 -2.86 -1.23 -19.95
N MET A 302 -3.42 -0.38 -19.09
CA MET A 302 -4.73 0.23 -19.30
C MET A 302 -4.62 1.64 -19.92
N PRO A 303 -5.36 1.94 -21.00
CA PRO A 303 -5.29 3.24 -21.68
C PRO A 303 -5.92 4.40 -20.90
N SER A 304 -6.81 4.11 -19.94
CA SER A 304 -7.53 5.11 -19.13
C SER A 304 -6.84 5.42 -17.80
N THR A 305 -5.67 4.86 -17.52
CA THR A 305 -4.98 5.06 -16.25
C THR A 305 -4.45 6.49 -16.13
N SER A 306 -4.84 7.17 -15.06
CA SER A 306 -4.35 8.51 -14.80
C SER A 306 -2.87 8.49 -14.38
N ASN A 307 -2.16 9.62 -14.57
CA ASN A 307 -0.81 9.79 -14.05
C ASN A 307 -0.72 9.47 -12.54
N PHE A 308 -1.79 9.73 -11.78
CA PHE A 308 -1.82 9.42 -10.35
C PHE A 308 -1.61 7.93 -10.08
N GLU A 309 -2.44 7.12 -10.72
CA GLU A 309 -2.54 5.69 -10.46
C GLU A 309 -1.25 4.99 -10.92
N LEU A 310 -0.66 5.46 -12.02
CA LEU A 310 0.67 5.04 -12.45
C LEU A 310 1.74 5.36 -11.40
N ARG A 311 1.73 6.56 -10.81
CA ARG A 311 2.68 6.92 -9.73
C ARG A 311 2.46 6.09 -8.47
N MET A 312 1.23 5.81 -8.09
CA MET A 312 0.92 4.97 -6.93
C MET A 312 1.39 3.52 -7.13
N ALA A 313 1.21 2.96 -8.33
CA ALA A 313 1.75 1.64 -8.65
C ALA A 313 3.28 1.62 -8.73
N ALA A 314 3.90 2.67 -9.27
CA ALA A 314 5.35 2.82 -9.27
C ALA A 314 5.91 2.87 -7.85
N GLU A 315 5.30 3.68 -6.97
CA GLU A 315 5.67 3.77 -5.56
C GLU A 315 5.47 2.44 -4.83
N LEU A 316 4.35 1.74 -5.06
CA LEU A 316 4.12 0.39 -4.52
C LEU A 316 5.23 -0.60 -4.94
N CYS A 317 5.64 -0.56 -6.21
CA CYS A 317 6.76 -1.37 -6.67
C CYS A 317 8.09 -0.99 -6.01
N LEU A 318 8.36 0.31 -5.81
CA LEU A 318 9.56 0.78 -5.11
C LEU A 318 9.59 0.25 -3.68
N TYR A 319 8.51 0.45 -2.93
CA TYR A 319 8.38 0.03 -1.54
C TYR A 319 8.50 -1.48 -1.40
N TRP A 320 7.99 -2.25 -2.36
CA TRP A 320 8.16 -3.70 -2.37
C TRP A 320 9.62 -4.11 -2.60
N THR A 321 10.30 -3.47 -3.55
CA THR A 321 11.73 -3.70 -3.81
C THR A 321 12.54 -3.45 -2.53
N ILE A 322 12.42 -2.27 -1.92
CA ILE A 322 13.20 -1.96 -0.73
C ILE A 322 12.81 -2.80 0.49
N TYR A 323 11.55 -3.23 0.62
CA TYR A 323 11.14 -4.15 1.67
C TYR A 323 11.90 -5.48 1.56
N GLY A 324 12.07 -6.02 0.35
CA GLY A 324 12.85 -7.24 0.13
C GLY A 324 14.33 -7.09 0.48
N GLU A 325 14.95 -5.96 0.09
CA GLU A 325 16.35 -5.67 0.40
C GLU A 325 16.58 -5.47 1.91
N LEU A 326 15.67 -4.75 2.57
CA LEU A 326 15.71 -4.54 4.02
C LEU A 326 15.46 -5.82 4.81
N ASP A 327 14.83 -6.85 4.23
CA ASP A 327 14.62 -8.13 4.91
C ASP A 327 15.77 -9.12 4.72
N THR A 328 16.62 -8.88 3.73
CA THR A 328 17.71 -9.79 3.35
C THR A 328 18.88 -9.71 4.34
N GLU A 329 19.42 -10.87 4.72
CA GLU A 329 20.62 -11.00 5.57
C GLU A 329 21.64 -11.96 4.95
N PRO A 330 22.91 -11.53 4.70
CA PRO A 330 23.44 -10.17 4.89
C PRO A 330 22.90 -9.16 3.86
N LEU A 331 22.96 -7.87 4.18
CA LEU A 331 22.60 -6.80 3.23
C LEU A 331 23.69 -6.69 2.16
N ASP A 332 23.31 -6.82 0.89
CA ASP A 332 24.16 -6.50 -0.26
C ASP A 332 23.83 -5.09 -0.76
N LEU A 333 24.71 -4.13 -0.44
CA LEU A 333 24.51 -2.72 -0.77
C LEU A 333 24.51 -2.48 -2.30
N GLU A 334 25.39 -3.17 -3.02
CA GLU A 334 25.50 -3.01 -4.48
C GLU A 334 24.24 -3.55 -5.16
N HIS A 335 23.77 -4.73 -4.74
CA HIS A 335 22.53 -5.31 -5.23
C HIS A 335 21.32 -4.41 -4.95
N ALA A 336 21.17 -3.92 -3.72
CA ALA A 336 20.08 -3.05 -3.34
C ALA A 336 20.08 -1.73 -4.13
N GLN A 337 21.26 -1.13 -4.34
CA GLN A 337 21.40 0.07 -5.17
C GLN A 337 21.02 -0.21 -6.63
N MET A 338 21.50 -1.32 -7.22
CA MET A 338 21.13 -1.73 -8.57
C MET A 338 19.62 -1.98 -8.71
N ALA A 339 18.97 -2.59 -7.71
CA ALA A 339 17.54 -2.84 -7.71
C ALA A 339 16.74 -1.53 -7.75
N ILE A 340 17.14 -0.52 -6.97
CA ILE A 340 16.51 0.81 -7.00
C ILE A 340 16.77 1.52 -8.33
N GLN A 341 17.97 1.42 -8.91
CA GLN A 341 18.26 2.01 -10.23
C GLN A 341 17.47 1.32 -11.35
N SER A 342 17.31 0.01 -11.29
CA SER A 342 16.47 -0.76 -12.22
C SER A 342 15.01 -0.29 -12.15
N TRP A 343 14.47 -0.14 -10.94
CA TRP A 343 13.15 0.45 -10.74
C TRP A 343 13.06 1.86 -11.34
N LYS A 344 14.05 2.73 -11.08
CA LYS A 344 14.06 4.10 -11.60
C LYS A 344 14.07 4.11 -13.14
N SER A 345 14.81 3.20 -13.76
CA SER A 345 14.85 3.03 -15.21
C SER A 345 13.51 2.53 -15.78
N GLU A 346 12.86 1.57 -15.12
CA GLU A 346 11.53 1.04 -15.51
C GLU A 346 10.49 2.17 -15.54
N TRP A 347 10.51 3.05 -14.55
CA TRP A 347 9.52 4.11 -14.36
C TRP A 347 9.98 5.50 -14.82
N ASN A 348 11.05 5.57 -15.63
CA ASN A 348 11.68 6.85 -16.02
C ASN A 348 10.69 7.83 -16.68
N PHE A 349 9.73 7.32 -17.46
CA PHE A 349 8.72 8.13 -18.14
C PHE A 349 7.84 8.95 -17.18
N LEU A 350 7.71 8.55 -15.90
CA LEU A 350 6.96 9.30 -14.90
C LEU A 350 7.72 10.51 -14.35
N PHE A 351 9.03 10.57 -14.50
CA PHE A 351 9.86 11.68 -14.02
C PHE A 351 9.75 12.94 -14.90
N GLU A 352 9.17 12.81 -16.09
CA GLU A 352 8.85 13.93 -16.99
C GLU A 352 7.42 14.47 -16.77
N GLN A 353 6.62 13.80 -15.93
CA GLN A 353 5.21 14.12 -15.72
C GLN A 353 5.02 15.10 -14.54
N GLU A 354 3.80 15.63 -14.42
CA GLU A 354 3.44 16.48 -13.28
C GLU A 354 3.56 15.75 -11.94
N ARG A 355 3.97 16.48 -10.91
CA ARG A 355 4.12 15.97 -9.53
C ARG A 355 5.05 14.76 -9.41
N HIS A 356 6.04 14.64 -10.29
CA HIS A 356 7.09 13.62 -10.22
C HIS A 356 7.96 13.73 -8.97
N HIS A 357 8.02 14.90 -8.32
CA HIS A 357 8.82 15.14 -7.11
C HIS A 357 8.50 14.15 -5.99
N PHE A 358 7.25 13.66 -5.87
CA PHE A 358 6.92 12.61 -4.89
C PHE A 358 7.65 11.29 -5.16
N LEU A 359 7.81 10.90 -6.42
CA LEU A 359 8.60 9.71 -6.79
C LEU A 359 10.09 9.94 -6.59
N GLN A 360 10.57 11.17 -6.86
CA GLN A 360 11.96 11.53 -6.57
C GLN A 360 12.26 11.44 -5.08
N MET A 361 11.40 12.02 -4.23
CA MET A 361 11.50 11.91 -2.79
C MET A 361 11.45 10.46 -2.33
N GLY A 362 10.51 9.65 -2.84
CA GLY A 362 10.42 8.22 -2.54
C GLY A 362 11.70 7.46 -2.91
N CYS A 363 12.31 7.77 -4.07
CA CYS A 363 13.57 7.18 -4.50
C CYS A 363 14.74 7.58 -3.59
N SER A 364 14.86 8.86 -3.21
CA SER A 364 15.88 9.32 -2.27
C SER A 364 15.67 8.71 -0.88
N PHE A 365 14.43 8.57 -0.44
CA PHE A 365 14.07 7.94 0.82
C PHE A 365 14.41 6.45 0.84
N ALA A 366 14.14 5.73 -0.25
CA ALA A 366 14.54 4.34 -0.44
C ALA A 366 16.06 4.15 -0.32
N GLN A 367 16.84 4.98 -1.02
CA GLN A 367 18.31 4.95 -0.93
C GLN A 367 18.80 5.26 0.50
N LEU A 368 18.19 6.26 1.14
CA LEU A 368 18.51 6.64 2.51
C LEU A 368 18.29 5.47 3.49
N LEU A 369 17.16 4.76 3.39
CA LEU A 369 16.87 3.61 4.26
C LEU A 369 17.86 2.45 4.11
N ILE A 370 18.33 2.17 2.89
CA ILE A 370 19.33 1.13 2.63
C ILE A 370 20.67 1.52 3.28
N LEU A 371 21.10 2.78 3.09
CA LEU A 371 22.34 3.28 3.69
C LEU A 371 22.26 3.34 5.22
N GLU A 372 21.10 3.71 5.78
CA GLU A 372 20.84 3.64 7.22
C GLU A 372 21.02 2.23 7.79
N ARG A 373 20.47 1.22 7.09
CA ARG A 373 20.63 -0.19 7.51
C ARG A 373 22.09 -0.64 7.44
N ALA A 374 22.82 -0.21 6.42
CA ALA A 374 24.25 -0.52 6.28
C ALA A 374 25.06 0.09 7.44
N LEU A 375 24.80 1.36 7.77
CA LEU A 375 25.47 2.09 8.86
C LEU A 375 25.21 1.46 10.23
N GLY A 376 23.96 1.05 10.52
CA GLY A 376 23.59 0.49 11.81
C GLY A 376 24.21 -0.88 12.14
N LYS A 377 24.69 -1.64 11.15
CA LYS A 377 25.26 -2.99 11.34
C LYS A 377 26.79 -3.05 11.26
N SER A 378 27.45 -2.04 10.69
CA SER A 378 28.92 -1.98 10.64
C SER A 378 29.41 -0.55 10.50
N SER A 379 29.89 0.02 11.61
CA SER A 379 30.57 1.33 11.61
C SER A 379 31.85 1.32 10.76
N GLU A 380 32.48 0.15 10.57
CA GLU A 380 33.67 -0.03 9.74
C GLU A 380 33.37 -0.18 8.23
N ALA A 381 32.13 -0.48 7.83
CA ALA A 381 31.77 -0.73 6.42
C ALA A 381 31.27 0.50 5.66
N VAL A 382 31.05 1.64 6.33
CA VAL A 382 30.51 2.83 5.68
C VAL A 382 31.61 3.82 5.38
N ASP A 383 31.86 4.01 4.10
CA ASP A 383 32.84 4.95 3.57
C ASP A 383 32.32 6.40 3.61
N GLU A 384 33.25 7.36 3.53
CA GLU A 384 32.95 8.80 3.39
C GLU A 384 31.92 9.07 2.28
N SER A 385 32.00 8.33 1.17
CA SER A 385 31.08 8.44 0.04
C SER A 385 29.62 8.17 0.45
N SER A 386 29.37 7.13 1.24
CA SER A 386 28.03 6.78 1.71
C SER A 386 27.44 7.87 2.60
N ILE A 387 28.23 8.44 3.52
CA ILE A 387 27.79 9.54 4.39
C ILE A 387 27.42 10.78 3.55
N VAL A 388 28.27 11.14 2.58
CA VAL A 388 28.01 12.27 1.67
C VAL A 388 26.73 12.02 0.85
N GLN A 389 26.52 10.80 0.36
CA GLN A 389 25.28 10.42 -0.33
C GLN A 389 24.05 10.55 0.57
N MET A 390 24.12 10.10 1.82
CA MET A 390 22.99 10.25 2.77
C MET A 390 22.63 11.71 3.00
N VAL A 391 23.63 12.59 3.19
CA VAL A 391 23.41 14.05 3.31
C VAL A 391 22.73 14.62 2.07
N GLN A 392 23.17 14.18 0.89
CA GLN A 392 22.57 14.61 -0.37
C GLN A 392 21.12 14.14 -0.50
N TYR A 393 20.82 12.87 -0.24
CA TYR A 393 19.45 12.34 -0.29
C TYR A 393 18.52 13.02 0.73
N CYS A 394 19.00 13.27 1.95
CA CYS A 394 18.23 14.04 2.93
C CYS A 394 17.89 15.43 2.38
N SER A 395 18.90 16.10 1.82
CA SER A 395 18.74 17.45 1.30
C SER A 395 17.83 17.51 0.08
N ASP A 396 17.89 16.53 -0.81
CA ASP A 396 17.02 16.43 -1.97
C ASP A 396 15.55 16.30 -1.53
N ILE A 397 15.27 15.48 -0.51
CA ILE A 397 13.92 15.33 0.05
C ILE A 397 13.42 16.67 0.62
N LEU A 398 14.24 17.33 1.45
CA LEU A 398 13.86 18.61 2.07
C LEU A 398 13.65 19.72 1.03
N GLN A 399 14.57 19.84 0.07
CA GLN A 399 14.46 20.84 -0.99
C GLN A 399 13.28 20.59 -1.91
N ALA A 400 12.99 19.32 -2.27
CA ALA A 400 11.82 18.98 -3.06
C ALA A 400 10.54 19.43 -2.34
N ALA A 401 10.40 19.10 -1.04
CA ALA A 401 9.25 19.48 -0.24
C ALA A 401 9.04 21.01 -0.19
N ILE A 402 10.10 21.77 0.09
CA ILE A 402 10.02 23.24 0.22
C ILE A 402 9.74 23.93 -1.12
N ARG A 403 10.29 23.42 -2.23
CA ARG A 403 10.24 24.09 -3.54
C ARG A 403 9.02 23.74 -4.38
N THR A 404 8.30 22.66 -4.07
CA THR A 404 7.13 22.24 -4.84
C THR A 404 5.81 22.24 -4.02
N PRO A 405 5.52 23.27 -3.21
CA PRO A 405 4.22 23.36 -2.55
C PRO A 405 3.12 23.63 -3.58
N ASP A 406 1.94 23.07 -3.35
CA ASP A 406 0.74 23.35 -4.13
C ASP A 406 -0.50 23.41 -3.23
N ASP A 407 -1.64 23.79 -3.80
CA ASP A 407 -2.92 23.93 -3.06
C ASP A 407 -3.37 22.63 -2.36
N ARG A 408 -2.75 21.49 -2.64
CA ARG A 408 -3.05 20.19 -2.00
C ARG A 408 -2.02 19.77 -0.96
N THR A 409 -0.98 20.56 -0.71
CA THR A 409 0.08 20.22 0.26
C THR A 409 -0.49 19.88 1.64
N GLU A 410 -1.50 20.60 2.12
CA GLU A 410 -2.14 20.33 3.41
C GLU A 410 -3.04 19.08 3.43
N HIS A 411 -3.30 18.46 2.28
CA HIS A 411 -4.14 17.26 2.15
C HIS A 411 -3.35 16.02 1.74
N LEU A 412 -2.03 16.10 1.71
CA LEU A 412 -1.17 14.95 1.45
C LEU A 412 -1.31 13.90 2.55
N THR A 413 -0.91 12.67 2.24
CA THR A 413 -0.93 11.57 3.20
C THR A 413 0.12 11.80 4.28
N HIS A 414 -0.11 11.27 5.49
CA HIS A 414 0.82 11.45 6.61
C HIS A 414 2.23 10.92 6.30
N HIS A 415 2.31 9.89 5.46
CA HIS A 415 3.58 9.32 5.00
C HIS A 415 4.53 10.34 4.37
N VAL A 416 4.03 11.31 3.60
CA VAL A 416 4.89 12.36 3.01
C VAL A 416 5.56 13.19 4.10
N PHE A 417 4.82 13.55 5.15
CA PHE A 417 5.35 14.30 6.29
C PHE A 417 6.33 13.46 7.11
N TYR A 418 6.08 12.15 7.28
CA TYR A 418 7.03 11.24 7.93
C TYR A 418 8.35 11.13 7.16
N MET A 419 8.30 11.02 5.84
CA MET A 419 9.48 10.98 4.98
C MET A 419 10.32 12.27 5.09
N ILE A 420 9.68 13.45 5.06
CA ILE A 420 10.36 14.75 5.21
C ILE A 420 10.99 14.87 6.60
N THR A 421 10.24 14.48 7.63
CA THR A 421 10.71 14.51 9.03
C THR A 421 11.90 13.59 9.21
N PHE A 422 11.81 12.36 8.72
CA PHE A 422 12.91 11.40 8.77
C PHE A 422 14.18 11.96 8.13
N ALA A 423 14.08 12.51 6.92
CA ALA A 423 15.21 13.14 6.24
C ALA A 423 15.82 14.28 7.07
N ALA A 424 14.99 15.12 7.71
CA ALA A 424 15.48 16.20 8.57
C ALA A 424 16.19 15.68 9.83
N LEU A 425 15.61 14.69 10.52
CA LEU A 425 16.19 14.13 11.73
C LEU A 425 17.48 13.33 11.43
N THR A 426 17.51 12.59 10.32
CA THR A 426 18.72 11.94 9.83
C THR A 426 19.80 12.96 9.48
N LEU A 427 19.47 14.07 8.81
CA LEU A 427 20.42 15.12 8.51
C LEU A 427 21.00 15.78 9.77
N ILE A 428 20.16 16.05 10.78
CA ILE A 428 20.60 16.54 12.10
C ILE A 428 21.61 15.55 12.72
N ARG A 429 21.31 14.26 12.69
CA ARG A 429 22.18 13.21 13.24
C ARG A 429 23.52 13.13 12.49
N LEU A 430 23.48 13.18 11.16
CA LEU A 430 24.70 13.16 10.33
C LEU A 430 25.58 14.38 10.59
N LEU A 431 24.98 15.58 10.67
CA LEU A 431 25.72 16.80 11.04
C LEU A 431 26.36 16.65 12.42
N ARG A 432 25.60 16.20 13.42
CA ARG A 432 26.10 16.06 14.79
C ARG A 432 27.31 15.14 14.89
N ASN A 433 27.29 14.03 14.16
CA ASN A 433 28.31 12.99 14.28
C ASN A 433 29.51 13.24 13.36
N TYR A 434 29.29 13.81 12.17
CA TYR A 434 30.28 13.78 11.09
C TYR A 434 30.66 15.16 10.54
N GLU A 435 30.02 16.25 10.98
CA GLU A 435 30.34 17.62 10.49
C GLU A 435 31.80 17.98 10.68
N LYS A 436 32.42 17.62 11.81
CA LYS A 436 33.82 17.94 12.10
C LYS A 436 34.80 17.20 11.20
N GLU A 437 34.46 15.98 10.81
CA GLU A 437 35.30 15.08 10.02
C GLU A 437 35.23 15.42 8.52
N TYR A 438 34.04 15.81 8.03
CA TYR A 438 33.79 16.06 6.60
C TYR A 438 33.29 17.49 6.31
N ALA A 439 33.79 18.46 7.07
CA ALA A 439 33.34 19.86 7.06
C ALA A 439 33.30 20.50 5.65
N SER A 440 34.24 20.14 4.76
CA SER A 440 34.31 20.64 3.39
C SER A 440 33.20 20.11 2.47
N PHE A 441 32.70 18.90 2.70
CA PHE A 441 31.69 18.26 1.85
C PHE A 441 30.27 18.50 2.33
N PHE A 442 30.09 18.71 3.63
CA PHE A 442 28.76 18.89 4.20
C PHE A 442 28.14 20.25 3.86
N GLU A 443 28.95 21.27 3.56
CA GLU A 443 28.47 22.67 3.48
C GLU A 443 27.59 23.00 4.70
N ALA A 444 28.08 22.67 5.91
CA ALA A 444 27.27 22.51 7.12
C ALA A 444 26.32 23.68 7.40
N VAL A 445 26.77 24.92 7.26
CA VAL A 445 25.94 26.13 7.44
C VAL A 445 24.69 26.09 6.56
N SER A 446 24.81 25.69 5.30
CA SER A 446 23.69 25.57 4.38
C SER A 446 22.72 24.45 4.78
N ARG A 447 23.24 23.33 5.33
CA ARG A 447 22.43 22.19 5.76
C ARG A 447 21.67 22.48 7.04
N HIS A 448 22.28 23.17 8.01
CA HIS A 448 21.56 23.67 9.18
C HIS A 448 20.44 24.63 8.78
N ALA A 449 20.71 25.56 7.86
CA ALA A 449 19.69 26.48 7.34
C ALA A 449 18.54 25.72 6.66
N LEU A 450 18.85 24.70 5.85
CA LEU A 450 17.85 23.87 5.19
C LEU A 450 16.95 23.11 6.18
N VAL A 451 17.51 22.57 7.26
CA VAL A 451 16.73 21.90 8.32
C VAL A 451 15.78 22.88 9.01
N LEU A 452 16.25 24.08 9.34
CA LEU A 452 15.44 25.11 9.97
C LEU A 452 14.33 25.62 9.03
N GLU A 453 14.66 25.81 7.75
CA GLU A 453 13.70 26.17 6.71
C GLU A 453 12.63 25.10 6.54
N ALA A 454 13.02 23.82 6.50
CA ALA A 454 12.09 22.70 6.43
C ALA A 454 11.16 22.64 7.66
N SER A 455 11.70 22.87 8.86
CA SER A 455 10.90 22.95 10.09
C SER A 455 9.91 24.11 10.05
N GLN A 456 10.33 25.29 9.59
CA GLN A 456 9.45 26.45 9.48
C GLN A 456 8.35 26.21 8.42
N TRP A 457 8.72 25.66 7.27
CA TRP A 457 7.79 25.29 6.21
C TRP A 457 6.76 24.29 6.72
N LEU A 458 7.18 23.20 7.39
CA LEU A 458 6.27 22.21 7.99
C LEU A 458 5.26 22.84 8.96
N ARG A 459 5.70 23.79 9.80
CA ARG A 459 4.84 24.52 10.75
C ARG A 459 3.89 25.51 10.09
N SER A 460 4.15 25.91 8.86
CA SER A 460 3.27 26.81 8.09
C SER A 460 2.10 26.08 7.42
N ILE A 461 2.11 24.75 7.39
CA ILE A 461 1.12 23.95 6.64
C ILE A 461 -0.11 23.69 7.51
N GLY A 462 -1.27 24.07 6.97
CA GLY A 462 -2.57 23.75 7.52
C GLY A 462 -2.89 24.48 8.83
N LEU A 463 -4.03 24.11 9.42
CA LEU A 463 -4.54 24.66 10.67
C LEU A 463 -3.83 24.06 11.90
N PRO A 464 -3.96 24.71 13.09
CA PRO A 464 -3.47 24.14 14.34
C PRO A 464 -3.93 22.68 14.55
N GLY A 465 -2.99 21.80 14.87
CA GLY A 465 -3.23 20.35 14.98
C GLY A 465 -2.97 19.56 13.69
N HIS A 466 -2.62 20.22 12.59
CA HIS A 466 -2.15 19.55 11.38
C HIS A 466 -0.82 18.81 11.63
N ILE A 467 -0.67 17.63 11.02
CA ILE A 467 0.50 16.75 11.20
C ILE A 467 1.83 17.46 10.90
N GLY A 468 1.84 18.34 9.89
CA GLY A 468 3.00 19.13 9.52
C GLY A 468 3.51 19.99 10.67
N GLN A 469 2.62 20.59 11.46
CA GLN A 469 3.02 21.42 12.60
C GLN A 469 3.69 20.59 13.69
N THR A 470 3.12 19.43 14.03
CA THR A 470 3.73 18.48 14.98
C THR A 470 5.12 18.06 14.51
N MET A 471 5.25 17.67 13.25
CA MET A 471 6.53 17.26 12.66
C MET A 471 7.56 18.39 12.65
N GLY A 472 7.16 19.60 12.25
CA GLY A 472 8.06 20.75 12.23
C GLY A 472 8.51 21.17 13.63
N ASN A 473 7.66 21.01 14.65
CA ASN A 473 8.05 21.20 16.05
C ASN A 473 9.08 20.16 16.51
N ILE A 474 8.90 18.88 16.15
CA ILE A 474 9.88 17.81 16.46
C ILE A 474 11.25 18.16 15.85
N VAL A 475 11.28 18.55 14.57
CA VAL A 475 12.53 18.92 13.89
C VAL A 475 13.19 20.13 14.56
N ALA A 476 12.42 21.18 14.90
CA ALA A 476 12.94 22.37 15.59
C ALA A 476 13.56 22.02 16.95
N THR A 477 12.82 21.26 17.77
CA THR A 477 13.26 20.88 19.12
C THR A 477 14.53 20.05 19.08
N LEU A 478 14.62 19.06 18.18
CA LEU A 478 15.81 18.21 18.06
C LEU A 478 17.02 18.98 17.52
N HIS A 479 16.81 19.90 16.58
CA HIS A 479 17.88 20.75 16.07
C HIS A 479 18.41 21.68 17.17
N GLN A 480 17.52 22.34 17.91
CA GLN A 480 17.89 23.24 19.01
C GLN A 480 18.65 22.51 20.13
N SER A 481 18.22 21.30 20.50
CA SER A 481 18.90 20.51 21.54
C SER A 481 20.25 19.98 21.07
N SER A 482 20.38 19.63 19.79
CA SER A 482 21.63 19.12 19.22
C SER A 482 22.65 20.22 18.93
N PHE A 483 22.20 21.44 18.63
CA PHE A 483 23.06 22.57 18.24
C PHE A 483 22.68 23.88 18.96
N PRO A 484 22.93 24.00 20.28
CA PRO A 484 22.53 25.18 21.06
C PRO A 484 23.13 26.51 20.55
N ALA A 485 24.33 26.47 19.96
CA ALA A 485 25.02 27.65 19.43
C ALA A 485 24.38 28.21 18.14
N GLN A 486 23.57 27.40 17.45
CA GLN A 486 22.89 27.75 16.19
C GLN A 486 21.39 27.95 16.40
N ALA A 487 20.92 27.87 17.66
CA ALA A 487 19.53 28.06 18.01
C ALA A 487 19.12 29.51 17.76
N SER A 488 18.22 29.73 16.80
CA SER A 488 17.42 30.95 16.73
C SER A 488 16.37 30.95 17.84
N ASP A 489 15.94 32.13 18.32
CA ASP A 489 14.78 32.32 19.21
C ASP A 489 13.48 31.91 18.48
N ILE A 490 13.31 30.62 18.23
CA ILE A 490 12.11 30.07 17.62
C ILE A 490 11.10 29.96 18.74
N ALA A 491 10.03 30.77 18.67
CA ALA A 491 8.86 30.58 19.52
C ALA A 491 8.23 29.22 19.21
N ILE A 492 8.60 28.19 19.98
CA ILE A 492 7.93 26.90 19.97
C ILE A 492 6.59 27.14 20.68
N SER A 493 5.48 26.97 19.94
CA SER A 493 4.15 27.01 20.55
C SER A 493 4.10 25.93 21.63
N SER A 494 3.93 26.33 22.88
CA SER A 494 3.83 25.45 24.05
C SER A 494 2.50 24.71 24.12
N GLN A 495 1.74 24.61 23.02
CA GLN A 495 0.50 23.86 22.98
C GLN A 495 0.80 22.37 22.82
N GLY A 496 0.93 21.72 23.98
CA GLY A 496 1.22 20.31 24.16
C GLY A 496 2.62 20.14 24.71
N GLU A 497 2.73 19.87 26.02
CA GLU A 497 3.92 19.21 26.55
C GLU A 497 4.08 17.87 25.80
N PHE A 498 4.82 17.89 24.69
CA PHE A 498 5.24 16.70 23.99
C PHE A 498 6.32 16.05 24.84
N VAL A 499 5.91 15.14 25.71
CA VAL A 499 6.83 14.29 26.45
C VAL A 499 7.51 13.36 25.44
N PHE A 500 8.84 13.44 25.38
CA PHE A 500 9.71 12.60 24.55
C PHE A 500 9.41 11.09 24.72
N ASP A 501 8.84 10.68 25.85
CA ASP A 501 8.41 9.30 26.14
C ASP A 501 7.37 8.74 25.14
N ASN A 502 6.66 9.59 24.39
CA ASN A 502 5.71 9.14 23.37
C ASN A 502 6.38 8.56 22.10
N PHE A 503 7.71 8.71 21.94
CA PHE A 503 8.47 7.99 20.91
C PHE A 503 8.62 6.50 21.21
N ALA A 504 8.39 6.05 22.45
CA ALA A 504 8.44 4.64 22.83
C ALA A 504 7.34 3.77 22.16
N ALA A 505 6.34 4.39 21.51
CA ALA A 505 5.34 3.71 20.69
C ALA A 505 5.70 3.68 19.18
N MET A 506 6.83 4.28 18.78
CA MET A 506 7.42 4.24 17.44
C MET A 506 8.87 3.69 17.50
N PRO A 507 9.11 2.54 18.17
CA PRO A 507 10.44 2.14 18.63
C PRO A 507 11.41 1.85 17.48
N GLU A 508 10.90 1.63 16.27
CA GLU A 508 11.68 1.03 15.19
C GLU A 508 12.10 2.04 14.11
N PHE A 509 11.63 3.29 14.18
CA PHE A 509 11.98 4.34 13.20
C PHE A 509 12.91 5.40 13.77
N PHE A 510 12.73 5.71 15.06
CA PHE A 510 13.57 6.62 15.81
C PHE A 510 13.94 5.89 17.10
N ASP A 511 15.03 5.14 17.06
CA ASP A 511 15.71 4.70 18.28
C ASP A 511 16.30 5.98 18.92
N LEU A 512 15.42 6.83 19.45
CA LEU A 512 15.66 8.09 20.14
C LEU A 512 15.13 7.91 21.56
N ASP A 513 15.65 6.90 22.26
CA ASP A 513 15.54 6.88 23.71
C ASP A 513 16.29 8.12 24.22
N ALA A 514 15.55 9.06 24.81
CA ALA A 514 16.06 10.30 25.37
C ALA A 514 17.02 10.10 26.57
N ASN A 515 17.28 8.85 26.95
CA ASN A 515 18.25 8.43 27.96
C ASN A 515 19.21 7.33 27.46
N PHE A 516 19.25 7.03 26.17
CA PHE A 516 20.28 6.13 25.65
C PHE A 516 21.61 6.87 25.66
N ASP A 517 22.49 6.46 26.56
CA ASP A 517 23.87 6.89 26.57
C ASP A 517 24.59 6.22 25.40
N TRP A 518 24.58 6.92 24.25
CA TRP A 518 25.18 6.45 22.99
C TRP A 518 26.70 6.25 23.09
N ASP A 519 27.34 6.65 24.21
CA ASP A 519 28.75 6.41 24.51
C ASP A 519 29.04 4.99 25.04
N THR A 520 28.03 4.12 25.19
CA THR A 520 28.22 2.74 25.68
C THR A 520 28.55 1.69 24.60
N LEU A 521 28.76 2.09 23.34
CA LEU A 521 29.30 1.22 22.29
C LEU A 521 30.77 1.56 21.99
N GLN A 522 31.65 1.27 22.95
CA GLN A 522 33.08 1.03 22.70
C GLN A 522 33.32 -0.43 22.30
#